data_AF-A0AAW1X8Y1-F1
#
_entry.id   AF-A0AAW1X8Y1-F1
#
_cell.length_a   1.000
_cell.length_b   1.000
_cell.length_c   1.000
_cell.angle_alpha   90.00
_cell.angle_beta   90.00
_cell.angle_gamma   90.00
#
_symmetry.space_group_name_H-M   'P 1'
#
loop_
_entity.id
_entity.type
_entity.pdbx_description
1 polymer ?
#
loop_
_entity_poly.entity_id
_entity_poly.type
_entity_poly.pdbx_seq_one_letter_code
_entity_poly.pdbx_strand_id
1 'polypeptide(L)'
;MDYFQQIFTSGSPDGIALFQMNPSKAPGPDGMSPFFFQKYWDLVGTDIGNAVIHFLTTKSMPHDLNFTHVVLIPKIKEPQDMSHLCPIVLCNVIYKIASKVLANRLKVFLPQIIAPEHSAFVPDRLISDNTLVTSELAHYMHNLR
;
A
#
# COMPACT_ATOMS: atom_id res chain seq x y z
N MET A 1 -8.71 11.64 24.52
CA MET A 1 -9.04 10.35 23.89
C MET A 1 -8.35 10.33 22.55
N ASP A 2 -7.25 9.61 22.46
CA ASP A 2 -6.23 9.81 21.44
C ASP A 2 -6.71 9.42 20.04
N TYR A 3 -6.56 10.36 19.10
CA TYR A 3 -6.77 10.17 17.66
C TYR A 3 -6.08 8.91 17.11
N PHE A 4 -4.97 8.48 17.74
CA PHE A 4 -4.25 7.27 17.36
C PHE A 4 -5.00 5.96 17.66
N GLN A 5 -5.89 5.91 18.66
CA GLN A 5 -6.69 4.72 18.92
C GLN A 5 -7.84 4.55 17.90
N GLN A 6 -8.34 5.65 17.31
CA GLN A 6 -9.37 5.62 16.26
C GLN A 6 -8.89 4.96 14.96
N ILE A 7 -7.57 4.92 14.73
CA ILE A 7 -6.96 4.30 13.55
C ILE A 7 -7.15 2.77 13.55
N PHE A 8 -7.33 2.17 14.73
CA PHE A 8 -7.45 0.72 14.92
C PHE A 8 -8.83 0.27 15.42
N THR A 9 -9.73 1.21 15.77
CA THR A 9 -11.08 0.87 16.23
C THR A 9 -12.09 0.84 15.10
N SER A 10 -13.11 0.01 15.28
CA SER A 10 -14.23 -0.35 14.40
C SER A 10 -15.09 0.80 13.85
N GLY A 11 -14.72 2.06 14.03
CA GLY A 11 -15.47 3.25 13.60
C GLY A 11 -15.00 3.89 12.29
N SER A 12 -13.91 3.41 11.67
CA SER A 12 -13.52 3.82 10.31
C SER A 12 -14.44 3.12 9.29
N PRO A 13 -15.04 3.85 8.32
CA PRO A 13 -15.93 3.26 7.31
C PRO A 13 -15.26 2.17 6.47
N ASP A 14 -13.93 2.23 6.36
CA ASP A 14 -13.10 1.15 5.84
C ASP A 14 -12.50 0.40 7.05
N GLY A 15 -12.83 -0.88 7.24
CA GLY A 15 -12.39 -1.68 8.39
C GLY A 15 -10.86 -1.70 8.62
N ILE A 16 -10.43 -2.25 9.76
CA ILE A 16 -9.03 -2.31 10.22
C ILE A 16 -8.08 -2.62 9.04
N ALA A 17 -6.98 -1.86 8.91
CA ALA A 17 -6.06 -1.88 7.75
C ALA A 17 -5.64 -3.29 7.27
N LEU A 18 -5.58 -4.25 8.20
CA LEU A 18 -5.33 -5.67 7.93
C LEU A 18 -6.40 -6.33 7.05
N PHE A 19 -7.69 -6.06 7.27
CA PHE A 19 -8.79 -6.67 6.52
C PHE A 19 -8.96 -6.07 5.11
N GLN A 20 -8.30 -4.94 4.84
CA GLN A 20 -8.18 -4.38 3.50
C GLN A 20 -7.06 -5.07 2.68
N MET A 21 -6.29 -5.96 3.30
CA MET A 21 -5.25 -6.72 2.61
C MET A 21 -5.80 -8.05 2.09
N ASN A 22 -5.35 -8.45 0.90
CA ASN A 22 -5.67 -9.77 0.37
C ASN A 22 -4.99 -10.86 1.26
N PRO A 23 -5.75 -11.86 1.75
CA PRO A 23 -5.24 -12.90 2.65
C PRO A 23 -4.14 -13.76 2.01
N SER A 24 -4.17 -13.94 0.69
CA SER A 24 -3.26 -14.82 -0.06
C SER A 24 -1.94 -14.14 -0.46
N LYS A 25 -1.62 -12.95 0.07
CA LYS A 25 -0.33 -12.33 -0.21
C LYS A 25 0.83 -13.12 0.39
N ALA A 26 1.96 -13.13 -0.33
CA ALA A 26 3.18 -13.76 0.13
C ALA A 26 3.65 -13.21 1.49
N PRO A 27 4.10 -14.10 2.40
CA PRO A 27 4.63 -13.71 3.70
C PRO A 27 5.95 -12.97 3.59
N GLY A 28 6.37 -12.33 4.68
CA GLY A 28 7.73 -11.82 4.82
C GLY A 28 8.69 -12.92 5.27
N PRO A 29 9.90 -12.52 5.71
CA PRO A 29 10.85 -13.43 6.35
C PRO A 29 10.31 -14.19 7.55
N ASP A 30 9.31 -13.65 8.24
CA ASP A 30 8.62 -14.30 9.36
C ASP A 30 7.75 -15.51 8.96
N GLY A 31 7.49 -15.71 7.66
CA GLY A 31 6.64 -16.78 7.15
C GLY A 31 5.14 -16.58 7.41
N MET A 32 4.74 -15.46 8.01
CA MET A 32 3.35 -15.21 8.38
C MET A 32 2.62 -14.39 7.30
N SER A 33 1.56 -14.97 6.72
CA SER A 33 0.74 -14.28 5.71
C SER A 33 -0.35 -13.41 6.36
N PRO A 34 -0.97 -12.46 5.62
CA PRO A 34 -2.07 -11.68 6.17
C PRO A 34 -3.24 -12.53 6.66
N PHE A 35 -3.47 -13.70 6.06
CA PHE A 35 -4.49 -14.65 6.51
C PHE A 35 -4.32 -15.06 7.97
N PHE A 36 -3.07 -15.33 8.42
CA PHE A 36 -2.80 -15.68 9.81
C PHE A 36 -3.29 -14.58 10.77
N PHE A 37 -2.90 -13.33 10.49
CA PHE A 37 -3.28 -12.20 11.31
C PHE A 37 -4.77 -11.91 11.28
N GLN A 38 -5.43 -12.07 10.12
CA GLN A 38 -6.88 -11.90 10.00
C GLN A 38 -7.63 -12.95 10.82
N LYS A 39 -7.16 -14.21 10.79
CA LYS A 39 -7.79 -15.33 11.50
C LYS A 39 -7.64 -15.24 13.01
N TYR A 40 -6.47 -14.81 13.49
CA TYR A 40 -6.16 -14.76 14.92
C TYR A 40 -6.16 -13.32 15.47
N TRP A 41 -6.87 -12.40 14.81
CA TRP A 41 -6.86 -10.98 15.17
C TRP A 41 -7.30 -10.74 16.62
N ASP A 42 -8.28 -11.48 17.12
CA ASP A 42 -8.76 -11.36 18.50
C ASP A 42 -7.67 -11.69 19.55
N LEU A 43 -6.68 -12.52 19.17
CA LEU A 43 -5.57 -12.90 20.04
C LEU A 43 -4.40 -11.91 19.94
N VAL A 44 -4.00 -11.54 18.72
CA VAL A 44 -2.75 -10.77 18.48
C VAL A 44 -2.99 -9.29 18.16
N GLY A 45 -4.23 -8.87 17.95
CA GLY A 45 -4.57 -7.55 17.42
C GLY A 45 -4.19 -6.41 18.35
N THR A 46 -4.35 -6.60 19.66
CA THR A 46 -3.96 -5.61 20.68
C THR A 46 -2.46 -5.35 20.65
N ASP A 47 -1.65 -6.42 20.63
CA ASP A 47 -0.18 -6.30 20.62
C ASP A 47 0.32 -5.67 19.33
N ILE A 48 -0.24 -6.07 18.18
CA ILE A 48 0.09 -5.49 16.88
C ILE A 48 -0.30 -4.01 16.82
N GLY A 49 -1.49 -3.65 17.30
CA GLY A 49 -1.94 -2.26 17.38
C GLY A 49 -0.99 -1.41 18.21
N ASN A 50 -0.63 -1.87 19.40
CA ASN A 50 0.33 -1.21 20.29
C ASN A 50 1.71 -1.08 19.64
N ALA A 51 2.20 -2.13 18.97
CA ALA A 51 3.48 -2.11 18.26
C ALA A 51 3.49 -1.08 17.12
N VAL A 52 2.41 -1.00 16.33
CA VAL A 52 2.30 -0.01 15.26
C VAL A 52 2.21 1.42 15.82
N ILE A 53 1.42 1.65 16.87
CA ILE A 53 1.34 2.97 17.53
C ILE A 53 2.71 3.39 18.08
N HIS A 54 3.39 2.47 18.76
CA HIS A 54 4.73 2.70 19.29
C HIS A 54 5.71 3.07 18.18
N PHE A 55 5.73 2.32 17.08
CA PHE A 55 6.56 2.61 15.92
C PHE A 55 6.29 3.99 15.34
N LEU A 56 5.01 4.34 15.11
CA LEU A 56 4.64 5.62 14.52
C LEU A 56 4.96 6.83 15.43
N THR A 57 4.99 6.61 16.74
CA THR A 57 5.26 7.67 17.73
C THR A 57 6.77 7.84 17.97
N THR A 58 7.49 6.73 18.17
CA THR A 58 8.91 6.73 18.51
C THR A 58 9.84 6.75 17.30
N LYS A 59 9.30 6.47 16.10
CA LYS A 59 10.05 6.25 14.85
C LYS A 59 11.05 5.09 14.94
N SER A 60 10.87 4.19 15.90
CA SER A 60 11.74 3.04 16.14
C SER A 60 10.97 1.75 15.91
N MET A 61 11.49 0.88 15.05
CA MET A 61 10.94 -0.44 14.77
C MET A 61 11.94 -1.52 15.19
N PRO A 62 11.49 -2.64 15.80
CA PRO A 62 12.33 -3.81 16.00
C PRO A 62 13.02 -4.23 14.71
N HIS A 63 14.32 -4.51 14.78
CA HIS A 63 15.14 -4.84 13.62
C HIS A 63 14.57 -6.02 12.81
N ASP A 64 14.06 -7.04 13.51
CA ASP A 64 13.50 -8.25 12.90
C ASP A 64 12.23 -7.96 12.07
N LEU A 65 11.44 -6.96 12.47
CA LEU A 65 10.26 -6.54 11.71
C LEU A 65 10.61 -5.77 10.44
N ASN A 66 11.77 -5.13 10.42
CA ASN A 66 12.30 -4.38 9.28
C ASN A 66 13.09 -5.26 8.30
N PHE A 67 13.30 -6.54 8.60
CA PHE A 67 13.94 -7.45 7.67
C PHE A 67 13.01 -7.79 6.49
N THR A 68 13.55 -7.80 5.28
CA THR A 68 12.77 -8.01 4.05
C THR A 68 13.50 -8.92 3.07
N HIS A 69 12.78 -9.82 2.42
CA HIS A 69 13.34 -10.60 1.32
C HIS A 69 13.16 -9.87 0.00
N VAL A 70 14.26 -9.70 -0.75
CA VAL A 70 14.20 -9.20 -2.13
C VAL A 70 14.18 -10.39 -3.08
N VAL A 71 13.10 -10.50 -3.84
CA VAL A 71 12.90 -11.55 -4.85
C VAL A 71 12.91 -10.90 -6.22
N LEU A 72 13.67 -11.46 -7.17
CA LEU A 72 13.75 -10.95 -8.53
C LEU A 72 12.78 -11.73 -9.42
N ILE A 73 11.80 -11.03 -10.01
CA ILE A 73 10.86 -11.64 -10.97
C ILE A 73 11.29 -11.27 -12.39
N PRO A 74 11.43 -12.24 -13.32
CA PRO A 74 11.76 -11.96 -14.70
C PRO A 74 10.65 -11.19 -15.42
N LYS A 75 11.01 -10.11 -16.12
CA LYS A 75 10.08 -9.36 -17.00
C LYS A 75 9.96 -10.00 -18.39
N ILE A 76 10.99 -10.72 -18.82
CA ILE A 76 11.09 -11.40 -20.12
C ILE A 76 11.46 -12.88 -19.91
N LYS A 77 11.23 -13.73 -20.93
CA LYS A 77 11.45 -15.19 -20.83
C LYS A 77 12.88 -15.57 -20.46
N GLU A 78 13.87 -14.87 -21.02
CA GLU A 78 15.29 -15.17 -20.85
C GLU A 78 16.03 -13.91 -20.39
N PRO A 79 16.03 -13.60 -19.08
CA PRO A 79 16.68 -12.42 -18.57
C PRO A 79 18.21 -12.59 -18.58
N GLN A 80 18.92 -11.75 -19.35
CA GLN A 80 20.39 -11.72 -19.37
C GLN A 80 21.01 -10.57 -18.54
N ASP A 81 20.19 -9.58 -18.16
CA ASP A 81 20.65 -8.34 -17.51
C ASP A 81 19.75 -8.00 -16.32
N MET A 82 20.27 -7.23 -15.36
CA MET A 82 19.49 -6.78 -14.20
C MET A 82 18.29 -5.91 -14.57
N SER A 83 18.33 -5.19 -15.69
CA SER A 83 17.20 -4.39 -16.22
C SER A 83 16.00 -5.27 -16.61
N HIS A 84 16.25 -6.53 -16.99
CA HIS A 84 15.25 -7.54 -17.33
C HIS A 84 14.55 -8.15 -16.12
N LEU A 85 14.97 -7.79 -14.90
CA LEU A 85 14.37 -8.26 -13.66
C LEU A 85 13.57 -7.13 -13.00
N CYS A 86 12.49 -7.49 -12.31
CA CYS A 86 11.72 -6.61 -11.45
C CYS A 86 11.94 -7.05 -10.00
N PRO A 87 12.63 -6.25 -9.17
CA PRO A 87 12.77 -6.57 -7.76
C PRO A 87 11.43 -6.38 -7.04
N ILE A 88 11.02 -7.40 -6.29
CA ILE A 88 9.89 -7.36 -5.38
C ILE A 88 10.40 -7.54 -3.96
N VAL A 89 9.96 -6.65 -3.06
CA VAL A 89 10.32 -6.71 -1.65
C VAL A 89 9.17 -7.35 -0.87
N LEU A 90 9.48 -8.45 -0.18
CA LEU A 90 8.59 -9.16 0.71
C LEU A 90 8.88 -8.74 2.15
N CYS A 91 8.10 -7.80 2.66
CA CYS A 91 8.16 -7.36 4.06
C CYS A 91 7.22 -8.17 4.96
N ASN A 92 7.52 -8.21 6.25
CA ASN A 92 6.63 -8.76 7.28
C ASN A 92 5.27 -8.04 7.27
N VAL A 93 4.20 -8.76 7.62
CA VAL A 93 2.83 -8.22 7.54
C VAL A 93 2.62 -7.07 8.53
N ILE A 94 3.24 -7.13 9.72
CA ILE A 94 3.16 -6.05 10.71
C ILE A 94 3.70 -4.73 10.12
N TYR A 95 4.81 -4.78 9.39
CA TYR A 95 5.35 -3.63 8.65
C TYR A 95 4.33 -3.13 7.60
N LYS A 96 3.71 -4.05 6.84
CA LYS A 96 2.69 -3.70 5.84
C LYS A 96 1.46 -3.05 6.49
N ILE A 97 1.07 -3.44 7.71
CA ILE A 97 -0.05 -2.84 8.46
C ILE A 97 0.26 -1.39 8.79
N ALA A 98 1.46 -1.11 9.33
CA ALA A 98 1.89 0.26 9.62
C ALA A 98 1.88 1.15 8.37
N SER A 99 2.45 0.66 7.26
CA SER A 99 2.47 1.38 5.98
C SER A 99 1.07 1.61 5.41
N LYS A 100 0.17 0.62 5.53
CA LYS A 100 -1.22 0.74 5.06
C LYS A 100 -2.02 1.76 5.89
N VAL A 101 -1.80 1.79 7.20
CA VAL A 101 -2.37 2.82 8.08
C VAL A 101 -1.97 4.22 7.62
N LEU A 102 -0.68 4.43 7.34
CA LEU A 102 -0.20 5.72 6.82
C LEU A 102 -0.79 6.06 5.45
N ALA A 103 -0.84 5.09 4.54
CA ALA A 103 -1.42 5.27 3.21
C ALA A 103 -2.91 5.65 3.28
N ASN A 104 -3.68 5.01 4.16
CA ASN A 104 -5.10 5.33 4.35
C ASN A 104 -5.28 6.76 4.90
N ARG A 105 -4.39 7.23 5.77
CA ARG A 105 -4.41 8.62 6.24
C ARG A 105 -4.08 9.61 5.11
N LEU A 106 -3.07 9.31 4.30
CA LEU A 106 -2.68 10.15 3.16
C LEU A 106 -3.77 10.21 2.09
N LYS A 107 -4.48 9.10 1.85
CA LYS A 107 -5.57 8.97 0.86
C LYS A 107 -6.60 10.11 0.96
N VAL A 108 -6.91 10.58 2.16
CA VAL A 108 -7.89 11.65 2.40
C VAL A 108 -7.41 13.02 1.91
N PHE A 109 -6.09 13.27 1.98
CA PHE A 109 -5.50 14.55 1.60
C PHE A 109 -5.02 14.58 0.15
N LEU A 110 -4.78 13.42 -0.48
CA LEU A 110 -4.28 13.31 -1.85
C LEU A 110 -5.06 14.18 -2.86
N PRO A 111 -6.42 14.18 -2.89
CA PRO A 111 -7.19 14.95 -3.88
C PRO A 111 -6.97 16.46 -3.85
N GLN A 112 -6.50 17.01 -2.72
CA GLN A 112 -6.27 18.45 -2.56
C GLN A 112 -4.86 18.87 -3.02
N ILE A 113 -3.93 17.92 -3.13
CA ILE A 113 -2.50 18.19 -3.37
C ILE A 113 -2.10 17.78 -4.79
N ILE A 114 -2.77 16.77 -5.36
CA ILE A 114 -2.45 16.26 -6.69
C ILE A 114 -3.28 16.95 -7.78
N ALA A 115 -2.65 17.12 -8.95
CA ALA A 115 -3.31 17.66 -10.13
C ALA A 115 -4.47 16.75 -10.59
N PRO A 116 -5.55 17.30 -11.20
CA PRO A 116 -6.67 16.50 -11.68
C PRO A 116 -6.27 15.50 -12.77
N GLU A 117 -5.22 15.78 -13.54
CA GLU A 117 -4.68 14.90 -14.59
C GLU A 117 -3.85 13.74 -14.03
N HIS A 118 -3.56 13.72 -12.72
CA HIS A 118 -2.86 12.61 -12.10
C HIS A 118 -3.84 11.46 -11.81
N SER A 119 -3.80 10.43 -12.64
CA SER A 119 -4.72 9.28 -12.56
C SER A 119 -4.13 8.03 -11.92
N ALA A 120 -2.81 8.00 -11.68
CA ALA A 120 -2.17 6.85 -11.06
C ALA A 120 -2.39 6.86 -9.54
N PHE A 121 -2.75 5.70 -8.96
CA PHE A 121 -2.86 5.49 -7.51
C PHE A 121 -3.86 6.41 -6.76
N VAL A 122 -4.80 7.02 -7.49
CA VAL A 122 -5.91 7.80 -6.91
C VAL A 122 -7.19 6.99 -7.07
N PRO A 123 -7.98 6.79 -5.99
CA PRO A 123 -9.29 6.17 -6.12
C PRO A 123 -10.17 6.96 -7.10
N ASP A 124 -10.97 6.25 -7.87
CA ASP A 124 -11.93 6.80 -8.83
C ASP A 124 -11.33 7.60 -10.00
N ARG A 125 -10.02 7.45 -10.25
CA ARG A 125 -9.37 7.96 -11.48
C ARG A 125 -8.78 6.81 -12.27
N LEU A 126 -9.08 6.76 -13.56
CA LEU A 126 -8.60 5.71 -14.45
C LEU A 126 -7.54 6.25 -15.40
N ILE A 127 -6.55 5.42 -15.75
CA ILE A 127 -5.52 5.81 -16.72
C ILE A 127 -6.11 6.08 -18.13
N SER A 128 -7.26 5.48 -18.42
CA SER A 128 -8.03 5.73 -19.64
C SER A 128 -8.50 7.17 -19.75
N ASP A 129 -8.81 7.82 -18.64
CA ASP A 129 -9.31 9.20 -18.62
C ASP A 129 -8.26 10.14 -19.22
N ASN A 130 -6.99 9.92 -18.87
CA ASN A 130 -5.87 10.69 -19.42
C ASN A 130 -5.66 10.44 -20.91
N THR A 131 -5.92 9.22 -21.37
CA THR A 131 -5.80 8.87 -22.79
C THR A 131 -6.89 9.57 -23.61
N LEU A 132 -8.12 9.64 -23.07
CA LEU A 132 -9.22 10.38 -23.68
C LEU A 132 -8.92 11.87 -23.77
N VAL A 133 -8.51 12.50 -22.68
CA VAL A 133 -8.12 13.94 -22.66
C VAL A 133 -7.03 14.23 -23.69
N THR A 134 -6.03 13.34 -23.78
CA THR A 134 -4.94 13.48 -24.77
C THR A 134 -5.45 13.36 -26.21
N SER A 135 -6.38 12.45 -26.48
CA SER A 135 -6.99 12.28 -27.80
C SER A 135 -7.81 13.50 -28.22
N GLU A 136 -8.59 14.08 -27.31
CA GLU A 136 -9.38 15.29 -27.58
C GLU A 136 -8.49 16.50 -27.85
N LEU A 137 -7.42 16.67 -27.06
CA LEU A 137 -6.41 17.71 -27.28
C LEU A 137 -5.74 17.58 -28.66
N ALA A 138 -5.34 16.36 -29.03
CA ALA A 138 -4.72 16.11 -30.33
C ALA A 138 -5.68 16.42 -31.51
N HIS A 139 -6.95 16.00 -31.38
CA HIS A 139 -7.98 16.28 -32.38
C HIS A 139 -8.28 17.79 -32.50
N TYR A 140 -8.38 18.49 -31.37
CA TYR A 140 -8.58 19.94 -31.33
C TYR A 140 -7.42 20.69 -32.01
N MET A 141 -6.18 20.33 -31.70
CA MET A 141 -4.99 20.91 -32.33
C MET A 141 -4.93 20.65 -33.84
N HIS A 142 -5.39 19.48 -34.29
CA HIS A 142 -5.43 19.15 -35.71
C HIS A 142 -6.46 20.00 -36.48
N ASN A 143 -7.63 20.27 -35.87
CA ASN A 143 -8.72 21.01 -36.52
C ASN A 143 -8.62 22.53 -36.37
N LEU A 144 -7.67 23.02 -35.56
CA LEU A 144 -7.29 24.44 -35.49
C LEU A 144 -6.43 24.90 -36.68
N ARG A 145 -6.03 23.97 -37.54
CA ARG A 145 -5.17 24.20 -38.71
C ARG A 145 -6.00 24.17 -39.99
#